data_AF-A0A1I8D1K6-F1
#
_entry.id   AF-A0A1I8D1K6-F1
#
_cell.length_a   1.000
_cell.length_b   1.000
_cell.length_c   1.000
_cell.angle_alpha   90.00
_cell.angle_beta   90.00
_cell.angle_gamma   90.00
#
_symmetry.space_group_name_H-M   'P 1'
#
loop_
_entity.id
_entity.type
_entity.pdbx_description
1 polymer ?
#
loop_
_entity_poly.entity_id
_entity_poly.type
_entity_poly.pdbx_seq_one_letter_code
_entity_poly.pdbx_strand_id
1 'polypeptide(L)'
;MVAEGSLGYDLARSLVIGVNCGVRRELEIEELKKMVDEKGGKLTISWDLFKENYGRCYIEQATQSIIMNGLVLQSTDIPEESGDYIWDARKCSIGSKVCFALKDAVVKAKRLIPDIFNK
;
A
#
# COMPACT_ATOMS: atom_id res chain seq x y z
N MET A 1 10.00 2.23 -11.47
CA MET A 1 10.53 3.61 -11.53
C MET A 1 11.04 3.95 -10.15
N VAL A 2 12.35 4.12 -10.01
CA VAL A 2 12.97 4.80 -8.87
C VAL A 2 12.72 6.30 -9.10
N ALA A 3 12.21 7.01 -8.11
CA ALA A 3 12.02 8.45 -8.23
C ALA A 3 13.35 9.13 -7.91
N GLU A 4 14.15 9.38 -8.95
CA GLU A 4 15.46 9.99 -8.79
C GLU A 4 15.34 11.33 -8.04
N GLY A 5 15.97 11.44 -6.86
CA GLY A 5 16.01 12.67 -6.07
C GLY A 5 15.28 12.68 -4.72
N SER A 6 14.61 11.60 -4.29
CA SER A 6 13.97 11.56 -2.96
C SER A 6 14.13 10.21 -2.24
N LEU A 7 15.23 10.08 -1.47
CA LEU A 7 15.46 8.94 -0.57
C LEU A 7 14.26 8.64 0.34
N GLY A 8 13.54 9.69 0.76
CA GLY A 8 12.34 9.54 1.58
C GLY A 8 11.15 8.93 0.83
N TYR A 9 10.99 9.24 -0.46
CA TYR A 9 9.99 8.60 -1.31
C TYR A 9 10.36 7.13 -1.58
N ASP A 10 11.64 6.83 -1.85
CA ASP A 10 12.10 5.45 -2.06
C ASP A 10 11.93 4.60 -0.79
N LEU A 11 12.19 5.17 0.39
CA LEU A 11 11.95 4.51 1.68
C LEU A 11 10.45 4.25 1.90
N ALA A 12 9.62 5.27 1.66
CA ALA A 12 8.17 5.15 1.77
C ALA A 12 7.62 4.07 0.83
N ARG A 13 8.10 4.04 -0.43
CA ARG A 13 7.74 3.03 -1.43
C ARG A 13 8.22 1.64 -1.01
N SER A 14 9.43 1.52 -0.48
CA SER A 14 9.98 0.25 -0.01
C SER A 14 9.15 -0.34 1.13
N LEU A 15 8.67 0.49 2.07
CA LEU A 15 7.75 0.05 3.12
C LEU A 15 6.39 -0.38 2.54
N VAL A 16 5.89 0.36 1.55
CA VAL A 16 4.61 0.08 0.89
C VAL A 16 4.66 -1.16 -0.02
N ILE A 17 5.83 -1.61 -0.46
CA ILE A 17 5.93 -2.79 -1.34
C ILE A 17 6.47 -4.00 -0.56
N GLY A 18 7.48 -3.79 0.27
CA GLY A 18 8.22 -4.86 0.95
C GLY A 18 7.59 -5.36 2.25
N VAL A 19 6.69 -4.60 2.87
CA VAL A 19 6.09 -4.98 4.17
C VAL A 19 4.72 -5.62 3.96
N ASN A 20 4.47 -6.76 4.61
CA ASN A 20 3.16 -7.42 4.59
C ASN A 20 2.05 -6.45 5.07
N CYS A 21 0.85 -6.53 4.50
CA CYS A 21 -0.26 -5.64 4.85
C CYS A 21 -0.67 -5.69 6.34
N GLY A 22 -0.57 -6.84 7.00
CA GLY A 22 -0.83 -6.98 8.44
C GLY A 22 0.22 -6.24 9.26
N VAL A 23 1.49 -6.56 9.02
CA VAL A 23 2.65 -5.90 9.66
C VAL A 23 2.65 -4.39 9.40
N ARG A 24 2.18 -3.94 8.25
CA ARG A 24 2.08 -2.52 7.91
C ARG A 24 0.95 -1.78 8.63
N ARG A 25 -0.13 -2.48 8.99
CA ARG A 25 -1.18 -1.92 9.86
C ARG A 25 -0.71 -1.83 11.30
N GLU A 26 0.12 -2.77 11.73
CA GLU A 26 0.72 -2.82 13.06
C GLU A 26 1.87 -1.82 13.21
N LEU A 27 2.69 -1.65 12.16
CA LEU A 27 3.67 -0.58 12.06
C LEU A 27 2.94 0.76 11.96
N GLU A 28 2.61 1.32 13.11
CA GLU A 28 2.28 2.72 13.19
C GLU A 28 3.49 3.50 12.68
N ILE A 29 3.27 4.35 11.68
CA ILE A 29 4.35 5.18 11.11
C ILE A 29 5.08 5.92 12.25
N GLU A 30 4.37 6.35 13.28
CA GLU A 30 4.95 6.99 14.48
C GLU A 30 5.91 6.08 15.28
N GLU A 31 5.71 4.76 15.33
CA GLU A 31 6.70 3.84 15.91
C GLU A 31 7.97 3.75 15.06
N LEU A 32 7.83 3.78 13.72
CA LEU A 32 8.98 3.84 12.83
C LEU A 32 9.79 5.12 13.08
N LYS A 33 9.13 6.26 13.31
CA LYS A 33 9.80 7.52 13.67
C LYS A 33 10.65 7.34 14.93
N LYS A 34 10.03 6.79 15.97
CA LYS A 34 10.68 6.57 17.27
C LYS A 34 11.92 5.68 17.12
N MET A 35 11.82 4.59 16.37
CA MET A 35 12.96 3.70 16.12
C MET A 35 14.09 4.38 15.33
N VAL A 36 13.76 5.26 14.38
CA VAL A 36 14.76 6.04 13.63
C VAL A 36 15.48 7.01 14.56
N ASP A 37 14.72 7.73 15.40
CA ASP A 37 15.26 8.69 16.36
C ASP A 37 16.15 8.01 17.42
N GLU A 38 15.71 6.86 17.97
CA GLU A 38 16.47 6.06 18.94
C GLU A 38 17.81 5.55 18.39
N LYS A 39 17.88 5.28 17.09
CA LYS A 39 19.12 4.85 16.40
C LYS A 39 19.99 6.02 15.94
N GLY A 40 19.60 7.27 16.23
CA GLY A 40 20.30 8.46 15.76
C GLY A 40 20.19 8.68 14.25
N GLY A 41 19.23 8.03 13.60
CA GLY A 41 18.98 8.20 12.17
C GLY A 41 18.43 9.59 11.90
N LYS A 42 18.87 10.21 10.80
CA LYS A 42 18.35 11.50 10.34
C LYS A 42 17.81 11.33 8.93
N LEU A 43 16.53 11.61 8.75
CA LEU A 43 15.94 11.75 7.43
C LEU A 43 16.25 13.15 6.90
N THR A 44 16.64 13.23 5.63
CA THR A 44 16.86 14.51 4.93
C THR A 44 15.55 15.27 4.71
N ILE A 45 14.41 14.60 4.85
CA ILE A 45 13.06 15.18 4.72
C ILE A 45 12.39 15.31 6.08
N SER A 46 11.42 16.23 6.19
CA SER A 46 10.57 16.30 7.36
C SER A 46 9.70 15.04 7.50
N TRP A 47 9.32 14.74 8.74
CA TRP A 47 8.47 13.60 9.02
C TRP A 47 7.08 13.70 8.39
N ASP A 48 6.53 14.92 8.31
CA ASP A 48 5.24 15.15 7.68
C ASP A 48 5.31 14.91 6.17
N LEU A 49 6.39 15.35 5.51
CA LEU A 49 6.62 15.06 4.09
C LEU A 49 6.80 13.56 3.85
N PHE A 50 7.43 12.83 4.78
CA PHE A 50 7.53 11.38 4.71
C PHE A 50 6.14 10.71 4.76
N LYS A 51 5.27 11.13 5.70
CA LYS A 51 3.90 10.62 5.81
C LYS A 51 3.09 10.89 4.54
N GLU A 52 3.26 12.06 3.93
CA GLU A 52 2.61 12.38 2.66
C GLU A 52 3.09 11.47 1.53
N ASN A 53 4.41 11.32 1.38
CA ASN A 53 5.00 10.42 0.38
C ASN A 53 4.55 8.98 0.58
N TYR A 54 4.49 8.50 1.83
CA TYR A 54 3.95 7.20 2.16
C TYR A 54 2.48 7.06 1.78
N GLY A 55 1.66 8.07 2.06
CA GLY A 55 0.26 8.10 1.66
C GLY A 55 0.09 8.00 0.14
N ARG A 56 0.88 8.77 -0.63
CA ARG A 56 0.90 8.73 -2.10
C ARG A 56 1.33 7.36 -2.63
N CYS A 57 2.45 6.83 -2.13
CA CYS A 57 2.93 5.49 -2.49
C CYS A 57 1.88 4.41 -2.21
N TYR A 58 1.19 4.50 -1.06
CA TYR A 58 0.15 3.55 -0.69
C TYR A 58 -1.03 3.59 -1.67
N ILE A 59 -1.46 4.78 -2.08
CA ILE A 59 -2.54 4.94 -3.07
C ILE A 59 -2.12 4.33 -4.41
N GLU A 60 -0.93 4.67 -4.92
CA GLU A 60 -0.39 4.09 -6.15
C GLU A 60 -0.36 2.56 -6.09
N GLN A 61 0.16 1.99 -5.00
CA GLN A 61 0.28 0.55 -4.83
C GLN A 61 -1.09 -0.14 -4.72
N ALA A 62 -2.06 0.48 -4.05
CA ALA A 62 -3.41 -0.06 -3.97
C ALA A 62 -4.05 -0.13 -5.35
N THR A 63 -3.91 0.91 -6.19
CA THR A 63 -4.42 0.90 -7.56
C THR A 63 -3.67 -0.11 -8.43
N GLN A 64 -2.33 -0.15 -8.35
CA GLN A 64 -1.52 -1.10 -9.08
C GLN A 64 -1.86 -2.55 -8.72
N SER A 65 -2.24 -2.82 -7.46
CA SER A 65 -2.63 -4.16 -7.04
C SER A 65 -3.86 -4.69 -7.79
N ILE A 66 -4.80 -3.84 -8.19
CA ILE A 66 -5.96 -4.25 -9.01
C ILE A 66 -5.47 -4.78 -10.35
N ILE A 67 -4.63 -3.98 -11.04
CA ILE A 67 -4.12 -4.29 -12.37
C ILE A 67 -3.32 -5.59 -12.34
N MET A 68 -2.39 -5.71 -11.38
CA MET A 68 -1.54 -6.89 -11.26
C MET A 68 -2.34 -8.15 -10.93
N ASN A 69 -3.31 -8.08 -10.02
CA ASN A 69 -4.17 -9.24 -9.74
C ASN A 69 -5.05 -9.60 -10.95
N GLY A 70 -5.56 -8.61 -11.69
CA GLY A 70 -6.30 -8.86 -12.93
C GLY A 70 -5.47 -9.61 -13.97
N LEU A 71 -4.24 -9.16 -14.23
CA LEU A 71 -3.32 -9.82 -15.17
C LEU A 71 -2.94 -11.25 -14.73
N VAL A 72 -2.67 -11.45 -13.43
CA VAL A 72 -2.36 -12.78 -12.88
C VAL A 72 -3.57 -13.72 -13.02
N LEU A 73 -4.77 -13.25 -12.70
CA LEU A 73 -5.98 -14.06 -12.82
C LEU A 73 -6.30 -14.42 -14.27
N GLN A 74 -6.06 -13.51 -15.22
CA GLN A 74 -6.24 -13.77 -16.66
C GLN A 74 -5.25 -14.78 -17.23
N SER A 75 -4.05 -14.88 -16.65
CA SER A 75 -2.98 -15.78 -17.11
C SER A 75 -2.95 -17.11 -16.36
N THR A 76 -3.87 -17.32 -15.41
CA THR A 76 -3.97 -18.58 -14.66
C THR A 76 -5.12 -19.41 -15.20
N ASP A 77 -4.89 -20.72 -15.35
CA ASP A 77 -5.98 -21.67 -15.64
C ASP A 77 -6.87 -21.80 -14.39
N ILE A 78 -7.93 -21.01 -14.35
CA ILE A 78 -8.94 -21.03 -13.29
C ILE A 78 -10.05 -22.01 -13.72
N PRO A 79 -10.29 -23.10 -12.97
CA PRO A 79 -11.46 -23.95 -13.13
C PRO A 79 -12.74 -23.14 -13.36
N GLU A 80 -13.43 -23.44 -14.47
CA GLU A 80 -14.70 -22.79 -14.83
C GLU A 80 -15.84 -23.20 -13.88
N GLU A 81 -15.77 -24.41 -13.33
CA GLU A 81 -16.79 -24.94 -12.42
C GLU A 81 -16.60 -24.43 -10.99
N SER A 82 -17.67 -23.89 -10.41
CA SER A 82 -17.74 -23.58 -8.98
C SER A 82 -17.58 -24.84 -8.14
N GLY A 83 -16.85 -24.76 -7.02
CA GLY A 83 -16.70 -25.89 -6.09
C GLY A 83 -15.26 -26.28 -5.77
N ASP A 84 -14.27 -25.70 -6.47
CA ASP A 84 -12.87 -25.77 -6.03
C ASP A 84 -12.66 -24.84 -4.82
N TYR A 85 -12.73 -25.44 -3.63
CA TYR A 85 -12.61 -24.73 -2.36
C TYR A 85 -11.29 -23.93 -2.24
N ILE A 86 -10.20 -24.40 -2.88
CA ILE A 86 -8.91 -23.73 -2.86
C ILE A 86 -9.01 -22.45 -3.66
N TRP A 87 -9.64 -22.50 -4.84
CA TRP A 87 -9.82 -21.31 -5.65
C TRP A 87 -10.79 -20.32 -5.04
N ASP A 88 -11.88 -20.79 -4.44
CA ASP A 88 -12.81 -19.91 -3.74
C ASP A 88 -12.13 -19.19 -2.57
N ALA A 89 -11.32 -19.90 -1.79
CA ALA A 89 -10.52 -19.30 -0.71
C ALA A 89 -9.50 -18.27 -1.23
N ARG A 90 -8.82 -18.56 -2.35
CA ARG A 90 -7.85 -17.64 -2.96
C ARG A 90 -8.52 -16.40 -3.54
N LYS A 91 -9.63 -16.54 -4.27
CA LYS A 91 -10.43 -15.41 -4.80
C LYS A 91 -10.88 -14.52 -3.65
N CYS A 92 -11.41 -15.11 -2.57
CA CYS A 92 -11.82 -14.39 -1.38
C CYS A 92 -10.65 -13.65 -0.70
N SER A 93 -9.49 -14.31 -0.56
CA SER A 93 -8.28 -13.71 0.03
C SER A 93 -7.76 -12.53 -0.78
N ILE A 94 -7.64 -12.70 -2.10
CA ILE A 94 -7.18 -11.65 -3.03
C ILE A 94 -8.17 -10.49 -3.04
N GLY A 95 -9.46 -10.78 -3.25
CA GLY A 95 -10.52 -9.78 -3.28
C GLY A 95 -10.59 -8.98 -1.99
N SER A 96 -10.53 -9.65 -0.83
CA SER A 96 -10.52 -8.98 0.48
C SER A 96 -9.31 -8.05 0.63
N LYS A 97 -8.10 -8.49 0.25
CA LYS A 97 -6.88 -7.67 0.31
C LYS A 97 -7.00 -6.42 -0.57
N VAL A 98 -7.49 -6.57 -1.81
CA VAL A 98 -7.70 -5.45 -2.73
C VAL A 98 -8.75 -4.48 -2.17
N CYS A 99 -9.90 -4.97 -1.69
CA CYS A 99 -10.95 -4.15 -1.12
C CYS A 99 -10.47 -3.35 0.10
N PHE A 100 -9.76 -3.98 1.04
CA PHE A 100 -9.21 -3.28 2.19
C PHE A 100 -8.12 -2.28 1.81
N ALA A 101 -7.23 -2.64 0.87
CA ALA A 101 -6.21 -1.74 0.37
C ALA A 101 -6.83 -0.48 -0.26
N LEU A 102 -7.88 -0.63 -1.08
CA LEU A 102 -8.58 0.49 -1.70
C LEU A 102 -9.34 1.34 -0.69
N LYS A 103 -10.03 0.72 0.27
CA LYS A 103 -10.68 1.45 1.37
C LYS A 103 -9.67 2.33 2.12
N ASP A 104 -8.52 1.76 2.48
CA ASP A 104 -7.47 2.48 3.20
C ASP A 104 -6.79 3.55 2.32
N ALA A 105 -6.70 3.33 1.01
CA ALA A 105 -6.21 4.29 0.04
C ALA A 105 -7.15 5.49 -0.11
N VAL A 106 -8.48 5.27 -0.15
CA VAL A 106 -9.48 6.35 -0.18
C VAL A 106 -9.37 7.22 1.07
N VAL A 107 -9.22 6.62 2.26
CA VAL A 107 -9.01 7.37 3.50
C VAL A 107 -7.76 8.25 3.43
N LYS A 108 -6.66 7.73 2.87
CA LYS A 108 -5.43 8.50 2.68
C LYS A 108 -5.60 9.60 1.63
N ALA A 109 -6.29 9.32 0.52
CA ALA A 109 -6.54 10.28 -0.54
C ALA A 109 -7.36 11.48 -0.04
N LYS A 110 -8.39 11.25 0.79
CA LYS A 110 -9.17 12.31 1.44
C LYS A 110 -8.33 13.24 2.31
N ARG A 111 -7.28 12.72 2.95
CA ARG A 111 -6.35 13.53 3.77
C ARG A 111 -5.38 14.34 2.90
N LEU A 112 -4.94 13.76 1.79
CA LEU A 112 -3.93 14.36 0.91
C LEU A 112 -4.52 15.35 -0.10
N ILE A 113 -5.79 15.20 -0.46
CA ILE A 113 -6.46 16.07 -1.42
C ILE A 113 -7.83 16.47 -0.84
N PRO A 114 -7.86 17.53 -0.01
CA PRO A 114 -9.07 17.94 0.71
C PRO A 114 -10.23 18.30 -0.23
N ASP A 115 -9.94 18.84 -1.42
CA ASP A 115 -10.94 19.59 -2.19
C ASP A 115 -11.71 18.75 -3.23
N ILE A 116 -11.26 17.54 -3.56
CA ILE A 116 -11.89 16.73 -4.62
C ILE A 116 -13.08 15.90 -4.10
N PHE A 117 -13.10 15.57 -2.80
CA PHE A 117 -14.10 14.69 -2.20
C PHE A 117 -15.16 15.41 -1.34
N ASN A 118 -15.13 16.75 -1.30
CA ASN A 118 -16.07 17.58 -0.54
C ASN A 118 -17.22 18.14 -1.40
N LYS A 119 -17.64 17.41 -2.44
CA LYS A 119 -18.84 17.72 -3.24
C LYS A 119 -19.93 16.68 -3.02
#